data_AF-A0A142G161-F1
#
_entry.id   AF-A0A142G161-F1
#
_cell.length_a   1.000
_cell.length_b   1.000
_cell.length_c   1.000
_cell.angle_alpha   90.00
_cell.angle_beta   90.00
_cell.angle_gamma   90.00
#
_symmetry.space_group_name_H-M   'P 1'
#
loop_
_entity.id
_entity.type
_entity.pdbx_description
1 polymer ?
#
loop_
_entity_poly.entity_id
_entity_poly.type
_entity_poly.pdbx_seq_one_letter_code
_entity_poly.pdbx_strand_id
1 'polypeptide(L)' 'MKDRVIQMLYLLALQPIAETTADNNSYGFRLNRSTTDAISHIHSIFSTEGNQSRQIAEWVLDTDIQGCFVLLIMIG' A
#
# COMPACT_ATOMS: atom_id res chain seq x y z
N MET A 1 -26.67 10.09 7.10
CA MET A 1 -26.30 9.70 5.72
C MET A 1 -25.46 10.75 5.00
N LYS A 2 -25.62 12.06 5.32
CA LYS A 2 -24.85 13.14 4.70
C LYS A 2 -23.33 12.97 4.82
N ASP A 3 -22.83 12.54 5.97
CA ASP A 3 -21.37 12.49 6.23
C ASP A 3 -20.66 11.46 5.35
N ARG A 4 -21.25 10.27 5.17
CA ARG A 4 -20.70 9.23 4.27
C ARG A 4 -20.71 9.68 2.81
N VAL A 5 -21.73 10.42 2.39
CA VAL A 5 -21.81 10.96 1.02
C VAL A 5 -20.71 11.99 0.79
N ILE A 6 -20.49 12.88 1.76
CA ILE A 6 -19.43 13.88 1.69
C ILE A 6 -18.05 13.20 1.69
N GLN A 7 -17.83 12.20 2.56
CA GLN A 7 -16.59 11.41 2.56
C GLN A 7 -16.32 10.75 1.20
N MET A 8 -17.34 10.18 0.55
CA MET A 8 -17.21 9.58 -0.79
C MET A 8 -16.92 10.63 -1.87
N LEU A 9 -17.52 11.83 -1.78
CA LEU A 9 -17.25 12.92 -2.71
C LEU A 9 -15.78 13.38 -2.62
N TYR A 10 -15.27 13.56 -1.40
CA TYR A 10 -13.85 13.88 -1.18
C TYR A 10 -12.92 12.75 -1.62
N LEU A 11 -13.29 11.50 -1.35
CA LEU A 11 -12.53 10.34 -1.80
C LEU A 11 -12.38 10.36 -3.33
N LEU A 12 -13.48 10.56 -4.06
CA LEU A 12 -13.47 10.61 -5.52
C LEU A 12 -12.58 11.74 -6.06
N ALA A 13 -12.63 12.92 -5.42
CA ALA A 13 -11.81 14.06 -5.81
C ALA A 13 -10.31 13.86 -5.53
N LEU A 14 -9.95 13.19 -4.43
CA LEU A 14 -8.56 12.98 -4.01
C LEU A 14 -7.91 11.74 -4.62
N GLN A 15 -8.69 10.78 -5.10
CA GLN A 15 -8.22 9.54 -5.70
C GLN A 15 -7.12 9.70 -6.77
N PRO A 16 -7.24 10.60 -7.77
CA PRO A 16 -6.18 10.75 -8.77
C PRO A 16 -4.87 11.30 -8.18
N ILE A 17 -4.96 12.16 -7.16
CA ILE A 17 -3.79 12.71 -6.48
C ILE A 17 -3.12 11.61 -5.67
N ALA A 18 -3.89 10.83 -4.91
CA ALA A 18 -3.38 9.70 -4.15
C ALA A 18 -2.67 8.68 -5.07
N GLU A 19 -3.26 8.35 -6.23
CA GLU A 19 -2.67 7.35 -7.13
C GLU A 19 -1.36 7.83 -7.80
N THR A 20 -1.24 9.13 -8.07
CA THR A 20 -0.04 9.70 -8.70
C THR A 20 1.08 10.04 -7.72
N THR A 21 0.77 10.17 -6.43
CA THR A 21 1.73 10.52 -5.38
C THR A 21 2.11 9.35 -4.47
N ALA A 22 1.31 8.27 -4.46
CA ALA A 22 1.60 7.09 -3.66
C ALA A 22 2.85 6.35 -4.15
N ASP A 23 3.53 5.68 -3.21
CA ASP A 23 4.69 4.85 -3.51
C ASP A 23 4.32 3.67 -4.44
N ASN A 24 5.24 3.29 -5.31
CA ASN A 24 5.01 2.23 -6.30
C ASN A 24 4.82 0.84 -5.68
N ASN A 25 5.39 0.59 -4.51
CA ASN A 25 5.32 -0.69 -3.79
C ASN A 25 4.23 -0.68 -2.70
N SER A 26 3.31 0.29 -2.74
CA SER A 26 2.13 0.30 -1.87
C SER A 26 0.93 -0.35 -2.57
N TYR A 27 0.38 -1.41 -1.98
CA TYR A 27 -0.68 -2.23 -2.60
C TYR A 27 -2.04 -2.15 -1.89
N GLY A 28 -2.08 -1.74 -0.63
CA GLY A 28 -3.30 -1.71 0.18
C GLY A 28 -4.27 -0.59 -0.22
N PHE A 29 -5.58 -0.89 -0.23
CA PHE A 29 -6.67 0.07 -0.44
C PHE A 29 -6.59 0.93 -1.72
N ARG A 30 -5.86 0.46 -2.73
CA ARG A 30 -5.69 1.14 -4.02
C ARG A 30 -6.48 0.45 -5.12
N LEU A 31 -6.91 1.23 -6.11
CA LEU A 31 -7.55 0.68 -7.29
C LEU A 31 -6.53 -0.08 -8.14
N ASN A 32 -6.96 -1.19 -8.73
CA ASN A 32 -6.15 -2.02 -9.62
C ASN A 32 -4.86 -2.57 -8.97
N ARG A 33 -4.80 -2.62 -7.64
CA ARG A 33 -3.74 -3.25 -6.87
C ARG A 33 -4.37 -4.25 -5.89
N SER A 34 -3.70 -5.37 -5.71
CA SER A 34 -4.19 -6.47 -4.88
C SER A 34 -3.10 -7.06 -4.01
N THR A 35 -3.50 -7.88 -3.04
CA THR A 35 -2.59 -8.67 -2.23
C THR A 35 -1.77 -9.66 -3.07
N THR A 36 -2.34 -10.15 -4.19
CA THR A 36 -1.64 -11.02 -5.15
C THR A 36 -0.45 -10.31 -5.79
N ASP A 37 -0.59 -9.02 -6.11
CA ASP A 37 0.50 -8.22 -6.68
C ASP A 37 1.64 -8.05 -5.66
N ALA A 38 1.30 -7.83 -4.39
CA ALA A 38 2.27 -7.73 -3.30
C ALA A 38 3.04 -9.04 -3.12
N ILE A 39 2.35 -10.19 -3.08
CA ILE A 39 2.96 -11.52 -2.96
C ILE A 39 3.86 -11.80 -4.16
N SER A 40 3.41 -11.48 -5.37
CA SER A 40 4.20 -11.69 -6.60
C SER A 40 5.48 -10.86 -6.58
N HIS A 41 5.40 -9.62 -6.10
CA HIS A 41 6.56 -8.76 -5.96
C HIS A 41 7.55 -9.30 -4.92
N ILE A 42 7.07 -9.69 -3.73
CA ILE A 42 7.90 -10.33 -2.71
C ILE A 42 8.57 -11.58 -3.31
N HIS A 43 7.83 -12.44 -4.00
CA HIS A 43 8.39 -13.62 -4.64
C HIS A 43 9.48 -13.27 -5.66
N SER A 44 9.32 -12.22 -6.47
CA SER A 44 10.39 -11.79 -7.40
C SER A 44 11.66 -11.30 -6.69
N ILE A 45 11.54 -10.71 -5.49
CA ILE A 45 12.70 -10.23 -4.70
C ILE A 45 13.46 -11.42 -4.09
N PHE A 46 12.74 -12.43 -3.59
CA PHE A 46 13.33 -13.56 -2.87
C PHE A 46 13.67 -14.77 -3.76
N SER A 47 13.13 -14.84 -4.98
CA SER A 47 13.41 -15.95 -5.90
C SER A 47 14.71 -15.78 -6.67
N THR A 48 15.43 -16.88 -6.87
CA THR A 48 16.69 -16.92 -7.63
C THR A 48 16.52 -16.58 -9.11
N GLU A 49 15.33 -16.82 -9.68
CA GLU A 49 15.03 -16.58 -11.10
C GLU A 49 14.43 -15.20 -11.38
N GLY A 50 13.76 -14.60 -10.40
CA GLY A 50 13.09 -13.29 -10.54
C GLY A 50 13.96 -12.09 -10.16
N ASN A 51 15.09 -12.32 -9.51
CA ASN A 51 15.91 -11.24 -8.95
C ASN A 51 16.82 -10.62 -10.03
N GLN A 52 16.59 -9.33 -10.33
CA GLN A 52 17.44 -8.56 -11.25
C GLN A 52 18.83 -8.26 -10.64
N SER A 53 18.95 -8.33 -9.31
CA SER A 53 20.20 -8.26 -8.58
C SER A 53 20.70 -9.69 -8.28
N ARG A 54 22.00 -9.95 -8.40
CA ARG A 54 22.60 -11.25 -8.02
C ARG A 54 22.60 -11.50 -6.49
N GLN A 55 21.92 -10.67 -5.72
CA GLN A 55 21.84 -10.76 -4.26
C GLN A 55 20.42 -11.13 -3.85
N ILE A 56 20.26 -12.38 -3.43
CA ILE A 56 19.03 -12.91 -2.85
C ILE A 56 18.87 -12.31 -1.46
N ALA A 57 17.71 -11.71 -1.18
CA ALA A 57 17.37 -11.29 0.17
C ALA A 57 17.15 -12.54 1.04
N GLU A 58 17.83 -12.63 2.18
CA GLU A 58 17.73 -13.79 3.09
C GLU A 58 16.78 -13.52 4.27
N TRP A 59 16.55 -12.24 4.60
CA TRP A 59 15.83 -11.82 5.80
C TRP A 59 14.69 -10.86 5.46
N VAL A 60 13.55 -11.04 6.12
CA VAL A 60 12.40 -10.13 6.08
C VAL A 60 12.23 -9.53 7.47
N LEU A 61 12.09 -8.21 7.54
CA LEU A 61 11.63 -7.54 8.75
C LEU A 61 10.10 -7.41 8.66
N ASP A 62 9.40 -8.17 9.49
CA ASP A 62 7.95 -8.05 9.64
C ASP A 62 7.63 -6.93 10.63
N THR A 63 6.89 -5.92 10.18
CA THR A 63 6.56 -4.73 10.98
C THR A 63 5.11 -4.33 10.79
N ASP A 64 4.48 -3.91 11.89
CA ASP A 64 3.14 -3.31 11.88
C ASP A 64 3.12 -2.00 12.69
N ILE A 65 2.19 -1.11 12.35
CA ILE A 65 2.02 0.19 13.01
C ILE A 65 0.90 0.09 14.04
N GLN A 66 1.26 0.06 15.33
CA GLN A 66 0.29 0.05 16.41
C GLN A 66 -0.61 1.30 16.38
N GLY A 67 -1.92 1.10 16.40
CA GLY A 67 -2.89 2.19 16.47
C GLY A 67 -3.01 3.01 15.18
N CYS A 68 -2.59 2.47 14.03
CA CYS A 68 -2.51 3.15 12.72
C CYS A 68 -3.68 4.11 12.42
N PHE A 69 -4.93 3.67 12.55
CA PHE A 69 -6.09 4.53 12.25
C PHE A 69 -6.47 5.49 13.39
N VAL A 70 -6.24 5.09 14.65
CA VAL A 70 -6.63 5.87 15.83
C VAL A 70 -5.66 7.03 16.03
N LEU A 71 -4.35 6.79 15.88
CA LEU A 71 -3.31 7.80 16.04
C LEU A 71 -3.44 8.90 14.98
N LEU A 72 -3.80 8.54 13.74
CA LEU A 72 -3.95 9.50 12.65
C LEU A 72 -5.05 10.54 12.92
N ILE A 73 -6.14 10.13 13.60
CA ILE A 73 -7.29 11.00 13.91
C ILE A 73 -6.96 11.97 15.05
N MET A 74 -5.98 11.66 15.91
CA MET A 74 -5.60 12.51 17.05
C MET A 74 -4.68 13.68 16.68
N ILE A 75 -4.14 13.72 15.46
CA ILE A 75 -3.22 14.76 14.99
C ILE A 75 -4.00 15.86 14.22
N GLY A 76 -5.27 15.63 13.91
CA GLY A 76 -6.15 16.54 13.17
C GLY A 76 -7.10 17.36 14.05
#